data_AF-A0A7W6H8T2-F1
#
_entry.id   AF-A0A7W6H8T2-F1
#
_cell.length_a   1.000
_cell.length_b   1.000
_cell.length_c   1.000
_cell.angle_alpha   90.00
_cell.angle_beta   90.00
_cell.angle_gamma   90.00
#
_symmetry.space_group_name_H-M   'P 1'
#
loop_
_entity.id
_entity.type
_entity.pdbx_description
1 polymer ?
#
loop_
_entity_poly.entity_id
_entity_poly.type
_entity_poly.pdbx_seq_one_letter_code
_entity_poly.pdbx_strand_id
1 'polypeptide(L)'
;MPALLFISHPEVVVDPDKPVERWCLSPAGVDRMRAFSQSSIPSKVRSIWSSTETKAIEAAGILAGALGLGIGMSRDLGENDRSATGFLPPKEFESVADAFFAFPSQSVRGWERAFDAQARIQKAVARIAGDHGDGDLAIVAHGAVGTLLFCALSGKPIARSGDQPFQGHYWMAALPTLGPIEGWTPIAPRI
;
A
#
# COMPACT_ATOMS: atom_id res chain seq x y z
N MET A 1 -8.16 -20.89 4.86
CA MET A 1 -9.06 -19.81 4.46
C MET A 1 -8.27 -18.85 3.60
N PRO A 2 -8.83 -18.35 2.50
CA PRO A 2 -8.17 -17.35 1.68
C PRO A 2 -7.90 -16.07 2.49
N ALA A 3 -6.84 -15.36 2.14
CA ALA A 3 -6.43 -14.12 2.78
C ALA A 3 -6.21 -13.00 1.77
N LEU A 4 -6.43 -11.77 2.23
CA LEU A 4 -5.92 -10.56 1.60
C LEU A 4 -4.50 -10.33 2.11
N LEU A 5 -3.55 -10.17 1.18
CA LEU A 5 -2.22 -9.62 1.43
C LEU A 5 -2.23 -8.18 0.91
N PHE A 6 -2.23 -7.20 1.81
CA PHE A 6 -2.04 -5.80 1.42
C PHE A 6 -0.55 -5.49 1.51
N ILE A 7 0.05 -5.10 0.40
CA ILE A 7 1.50 -4.94 0.24
C ILE A 7 1.78 -3.48 -0.12
N SER A 8 2.64 -2.80 0.62
CA SER A 8 3.16 -1.50 0.19
C SER A 8 4.30 -1.69 -0.80
N HIS A 9 4.43 -0.80 -1.78
CA HIS A 9 5.59 -0.81 -2.66
C HIS A 9 6.90 -0.64 -1.84
N PRO A 10 8.01 -1.27 -2.28
CA PRO A 10 9.32 -1.07 -1.66
C PRO A 10 10.01 0.20 -2.17
N GLU A 11 11.29 0.35 -1.84
CA GLU A 11 12.09 1.55 -2.08
C GLU A 11 12.09 2.02 -3.53
N VAL A 12 11.97 3.32 -3.74
CA VAL A 12 11.95 3.98 -5.06
C VAL A 12 13.22 4.78 -5.35
N VAL A 13 13.48 5.03 -6.63
CA VAL A 13 14.43 6.09 -7.04
C VAL A 13 13.70 7.42 -6.95
N VAL A 14 14.15 8.29 -6.05
CA VAL A 14 13.64 9.66 -5.94
C VAL A 14 14.19 10.48 -7.10
N ASP A 15 13.29 11.06 -7.89
CA ASP A 15 13.62 11.89 -9.04
C ASP A 15 12.81 13.20 -8.96
N PRO A 16 13.42 14.33 -8.56
CA PRO A 16 12.71 15.58 -8.35
C PRO A 16 12.11 16.15 -9.64
N ASP A 17 12.58 15.72 -10.81
CA ASP A 17 12.08 16.18 -12.11
C ASP A 17 10.87 15.37 -12.60
N LYS A 18 10.49 14.31 -11.87
CA LYS A 18 9.33 13.47 -12.18
C LYS A 18 8.24 13.63 -11.12
N PRO A 19 6.95 13.62 -11.53
CA PRO A 19 5.85 13.47 -10.58
C PRO A 19 6.05 12.24 -9.71
N VAL A 20 5.70 12.34 -8.43
CA VAL A 20 5.91 11.28 -7.43
C VAL A 20 5.30 9.95 -7.88
N GLU A 21 4.14 10.00 -8.52
CA GLU A 21 3.38 8.85 -9.03
C GLU A 21 4.18 8.08 -10.10
N ARG A 22 5.11 8.77 -10.77
CA ARG A 22 5.96 8.24 -11.86
C ARG A 22 7.32 7.73 -11.39
N TRP A 23 7.67 7.87 -10.10
CA TRP A 23 8.90 7.27 -9.57
C TRP A 23 8.85 5.74 -9.67
N CYS A 24 9.94 5.15 -10.16
CA CYS A 24 10.17 3.71 -10.29
C CYS A 24 10.77 3.12 -9.02
N LEU A 25 10.72 1.81 -8.89
CA LEU A 25 11.45 1.07 -7.87
C LEU A 25 12.95 1.29 -8.01
N SER A 26 13.64 1.38 -6.88
CA SER A 26 15.09 1.32 -6.81
C SER A 26 15.57 -0.13 -7.02
N PRO A 27 16.85 -0.35 -7.38
CA PRO A 27 17.41 -1.70 -7.45
C PRO A 27 17.19 -2.51 -6.16
N ALA A 28 17.40 -1.89 -4.99
CA ALA A 28 17.14 -2.52 -3.70
C ALA A 28 15.66 -2.89 -3.52
N GLY A 29 14.74 -2.00 -3.94
CA GLY A 29 13.30 -2.27 -3.89
C GLY A 29 12.89 -3.43 -4.81
N VAL A 30 13.47 -3.50 -6.01
CA VAL A 30 13.27 -4.61 -6.95
C VAL A 30 13.75 -5.92 -6.32
N ASP A 31 14.94 -5.94 -5.72
CA ASP A 31 15.50 -7.15 -5.11
C ASP A 31 14.66 -7.63 -3.92
N ARG A 32 14.19 -6.71 -3.08
CA ARG A 32 13.28 -7.03 -1.97
C ARG A 32 11.95 -7.59 -2.46
N MET A 33 11.37 -7.03 -3.52
CA MET A 33 10.12 -7.56 -4.09
C MET A 33 10.31 -8.93 -4.74
N ARG A 34 11.46 -9.16 -5.39
CA ARG A 34 11.81 -10.48 -5.94
C ARG A 34 11.93 -11.53 -4.85
N ALA A 35 12.65 -11.23 -3.77
CA ALA A 35 12.79 -12.11 -2.62
C ALA A 35 11.41 -12.46 -2.02
N PHE A 36 10.54 -11.47 -1.86
CA PHE A 36 9.17 -11.70 -1.39
C PHE A 36 8.36 -12.58 -2.33
N SER A 37 8.41 -12.31 -3.64
CA SER A 37 7.66 -13.06 -4.66
C SER A 37 8.07 -14.54 -4.75
N GLN A 38 9.29 -14.88 -4.34
CA GLN A 38 9.82 -16.24 -4.31
C GLN A 38 9.62 -16.94 -2.95
N SER A 39 9.12 -16.22 -1.94
CA SER A 39 8.84 -16.79 -0.62
C SER A 39 7.56 -17.63 -0.63
N SER A 40 7.32 -18.36 0.46
CA SER A 40 6.07 -19.11 0.63
C SER A 40 4.85 -18.22 0.90
N ILE A 41 5.05 -16.96 1.31
CA ILE A 41 3.98 -16.05 1.73
C ILE A 41 2.95 -15.81 0.62
N PRO A 42 3.33 -15.38 -0.61
CA PRO A 42 2.37 -15.18 -1.68
C PRO A 42 2.03 -16.44 -2.49
N SER A 43 2.48 -17.63 -2.08
CA SER A 43 2.36 -18.87 -2.88
C SER A 43 0.92 -19.28 -3.22
N LYS A 44 -0.06 -18.81 -2.44
CA LYS A 44 -1.49 -19.09 -2.61
C LYS A 44 -2.25 -17.96 -3.30
N VAL A 45 -1.59 -16.87 -3.66
CA VAL A 45 -2.21 -15.74 -4.37
C VAL A 45 -2.72 -16.19 -5.73
N ARG A 46 -3.95 -15.80 -6.05
CA ARG A 46 -4.64 -16.10 -7.33
C ARG A 46 -5.12 -14.86 -8.07
N SER A 47 -5.12 -13.71 -7.40
CA SER A 47 -5.49 -12.42 -7.99
C SER A 47 -4.57 -11.34 -7.45
N ILE A 48 -4.11 -10.46 -8.32
CA ILE A 48 -3.22 -9.34 -7.97
C ILE A 48 -3.87 -8.05 -8.45
N TRP A 49 -3.96 -7.08 -7.55
CA TRP A 49 -4.38 -5.73 -7.87
C TRP A 49 -3.29 -4.73 -7.51
N SER A 50 -3.23 -3.62 -8.24
CA SER A 50 -2.29 -2.54 -7.97
C SER A 50 -2.95 -1.17 -8.06
N SER A 51 -2.37 -0.19 -7.36
CA SER A 51 -2.64 1.21 -7.69
C SER A 51 -2.15 1.55 -9.10
N THR A 52 -2.50 2.72 -9.60
CA THR A 52 -2.07 3.16 -10.93
C THR A 52 -0.72 3.88 -10.93
N GLU A 53 0.02 3.87 -9.83
CA GLU A 53 1.34 4.50 -9.73
C GLU A 53 2.45 3.55 -10.19
N THR A 54 3.48 4.09 -10.86
CA THR A 54 4.57 3.30 -11.48
C THR A 54 5.21 2.32 -10.51
N LYS A 55 5.60 2.78 -9.31
CA LYS A 55 6.20 1.97 -8.25
C LYS A 55 5.34 0.79 -7.80
N ALA A 56 4.02 0.96 -7.71
CA ALA A 56 3.11 -0.09 -7.30
C ALA A 56 2.89 -1.11 -8.43
N ILE A 57 2.78 -0.61 -9.67
CA ILE A 57 2.67 -1.45 -10.88
C ILE A 57 3.92 -2.29 -11.07
N GLU A 58 5.11 -1.71 -10.91
CA GLU A 58 6.39 -2.44 -11.02
C GLU A 58 6.50 -3.53 -9.96
N ALA A 59 6.13 -3.22 -8.70
CA ALA A 59 6.13 -4.20 -7.61
C ALA A 59 5.12 -5.33 -7.87
N ALA A 60 3.88 -4.98 -8.29
CA ALA A 60 2.88 -5.95 -8.69
C ALA A 60 3.33 -6.79 -9.90
N GLY A 61 4.07 -6.18 -10.85
CA GLY A 61 4.67 -6.83 -12.01
C GLY A 61 5.65 -7.92 -11.64
N ILE A 62 6.52 -7.65 -10.66
CA ILE A 62 7.47 -8.64 -10.14
C ILE A 62 6.71 -9.83 -9.51
N LEU A 63 5.70 -9.54 -8.69
CA LEU A 63 4.88 -10.58 -8.06
C LEU A 63 4.09 -11.41 -9.08
N ALA A 64 3.44 -10.73 -10.03
CA ALA A 64 2.64 -11.34 -11.08
C ALA A 64 3.49 -12.22 -12.01
N GLY A 65 4.69 -11.74 -12.38
CA GLY A 65 5.64 -12.51 -13.17
C GLY A 65 6.09 -13.80 -12.48
N ALA A 66 6.33 -13.75 -11.16
CA ALA A 66 6.69 -14.93 -10.38
C ALA A 66 5.55 -15.95 -10.25
N LEU A 67 4.31 -15.49 -10.20
CA LEU A 67 3.12 -16.32 -10.01
C LEU A 67 2.40 -16.71 -11.31
N GLY A 68 2.81 -16.16 -12.46
CA GLY A 68 2.15 -16.36 -13.74
C GLY A 68 0.74 -15.76 -13.82
N LEU A 69 0.51 -14.63 -13.12
CA LEU A 69 -0.79 -13.98 -13.01
C LEU A 69 -0.84 -12.66 -13.80
N GLY A 70 -2.06 -12.17 -14.08
CA GLY A 70 -2.31 -10.81 -14.54
C GLY A 70 -2.44 -9.82 -13.38
N ILE A 71 -2.57 -8.52 -13.70
CA ILE A 71 -2.72 -7.44 -12.72
C ILE A 71 -3.98 -6.65 -13.03
N GLY A 72 -4.90 -6.57 -12.06
CA GLY A 72 -5.97 -5.57 -12.04
C GLY A 72 -5.45 -4.22 -11.53
N MET A 73 -5.98 -3.12 -12.05
CA MET A 73 -5.53 -1.78 -11.66
C MET A 73 -6.70 -0.91 -11.20
N SER A 74 -6.49 -0.13 -10.15
CA SER A 74 -7.49 0.80 -9.64
C SER A 74 -6.86 2.09 -9.14
N ARG A 75 -7.35 3.25 -9.63
CA ARG A 75 -6.91 4.57 -9.15
C ARG A 75 -7.23 4.77 -7.67
N ASP A 76 -8.32 4.18 -7.20
CA ASP A 76 -8.76 4.30 -5.81
C ASP A 76 -7.81 3.64 -4.80
N LEU A 77 -6.85 2.83 -5.27
CA LEU A 77 -5.77 2.24 -4.45
C LEU A 77 -4.54 3.17 -4.31
N GLY A 78 -4.54 4.35 -4.94
CA GLY A 78 -3.42 5.30 -4.88
C GLY A 78 -3.18 5.85 -3.48
N GLU A 79 -2.00 6.43 -3.25
CA GLU A 79 -1.63 7.03 -1.96
C GLU A 79 -2.55 8.22 -1.60
N ASN A 80 -2.45 8.74 -0.38
CA ASN A 80 -3.11 10.00 -0.03
C ASN A 80 -2.63 11.14 -0.94
N ASP A 81 -3.56 11.90 -1.54
CA ASP A 81 -3.20 12.99 -2.44
C ASP A 81 -2.51 14.11 -1.65
N ARG A 82 -1.27 14.40 -2.05
CA ARG A 82 -0.39 15.42 -1.47
C ARG A 82 0.18 16.37 -2.51
N SER A 83 -0.41 16.41 -3.70
CA SER A 83 0.04 17.20 -4.84
C SER A 83 0.09 18.72 -4.54
N ALA A 84 -0.73 19.20 -3.61
CA ALA A 84 -0.82 20.61 -3.21
C ALA A 84 0.50 21.22 -2.67
N THR A 85 1.42 20.39 -2.16
CA THR A 85 2.69 20.88 -1.59
C THR A 85 3.92 20.69 -2.49
N GLY A 86 3.82 19.87 -3.54
CA GLY A 86 5.00 19.42 -4.27
C GLY A 86 6.00 18.67 -3.37
N PHE A 87 7.30 18.85 -3.61
CA PHE A 87 8.36 18.27 -2.79
C PHE A 87 8.46 19.00 -1.44
N LEU A 88 8.43 18.23 -0.35
CA LEU A 88 8.76 18.70 0.99
C LEU A 88 10.09 18.09 1.45
N PRO A 89 10.99 18.86 2.08
CA PRO A 89 12.16 18.31 2.74
C PRO A 89 11.78 17.25 3.78
N PRO A 90 12.60 16.21 4.02
CA PRO A 90 12.23 15.06 4.84
C PRO A 90 11.65 15.43 6.22
N LYS A 91 12.30 16.31 6.98
CA LYS A 91 11.81 16.72 8.31
C LYS A 91 10.43 17.40 8.26
N GLU A 92 10.19 18.20 7.24
CA GLU A 92 8.90 18.87 7.06
C GLU A 92 7.84 17.87 6.61
N PHE A 93 8.19 16.98 5.68
CA PHE A 93 7.32 15.87 5.27
C PHE A 93 6.86 15.04 6.47
N GLU A 94 7.78 14.64 7.35
CA GLU A 94 7.45 13.87 8.55
C GLU A 94 6.46 14.61 9.47
N SER A 95 6.64 15.92 9.64
CA SER A 95 5.75 16.74 10.47
C SER A 95 4.36 16.91 9.86
N VAL A 96 4.27 17.03 8.53
CA VAL A 96 2.98 17.11 7.82
C VAL A 96 2.27 15.76 7.84
N ALA A 97 3.01 14.65 7.71
CA ALA A 97 2.47 13.31 7.86
C ALA A 97 1.92 13.06 9.28
N ASP A 98 2.64 13.48 10.33
CA ASP A 98 2.11 13.45 11.71
C ASP A 98 0.77 14.17 11.83
N ALA A 99 0.69 15.39 11.29
CA ALA A 99 -0.53 16.19 11.33
C ALA A 99 -1.67 15.55 10.50
N PHE A 100 -1.38 14.95 9.35
CA PHE A 100 -2.36 14.26 8.52
C PHE A 100 -3.06 13.14 9.29
N PHE A 101 -2.31 12.32 10.04
CA PHE A 101 -2.89 11.26 10.88
C PHE A 101 -3.56 11.81 12.16
N ALA A 102 -3.01 12.87 12.77
CA ALA A 102 -3.54 13.45 14.01
C ALA A 102 -4.85 14.23 13.83
N PHE A 103 -5.06 14.83 12.65
CA PHE A 103 -6.24 15.66 12.35
C PHE A 103 -7.01 15.10 11.13
N PRO A 104 -7.58 13.89 11.23
CA PRO A 104 -8.05 13.14 10.06
C PRO A 104 -9.19 13.82 9.28
N SER A 105 -9.95 14.70 9.92
CA SER A 105 -11.05 15.47 9.30
C SER A 105 -10.60 16.81 8.71
N GLN A 106 -9.31 17.16 8.81
CA GLN A 106 -8.75 18.42 8.31
C GLN A 106 -7.87 18.16 7.09
N SER A 107 -7.89 19.09 6.13
CA SER A 107 -6.91 19.09 5.04
C SER A 107 -5.66 19.81 5.52
N VAL A 108 -4.62 19.03 5.85
CA VAL A 108 -3.34 19.57 6.29
C VAL A 108 -2.54 19.97 5.06
N ARG A 109 -2.17 21.25 4.94
CA ARG A 109 -1.39 21.79 3.79
C ARG A 109 -2.04 21.52 2.41
N GLY A 110 -3.37 21.40 2.36
CA GLY A 110 -4.08 21.12 1.11
C GLY A 110 -4.05 19.65 0.68
N TRP A 111 -3.52 18.74 1.50
CA TRP A 111 -3.58 17.30 1.23
C TRP A 111 -5.02 16.78 1.36
N GLU A 112 -5.29 15.63 0.73
CA GLU A 112 -6.49 14.82 0.98
C GLU A 112 -6.67 14.64 2.49
N ARG A 113 -7.91 14.68 2.97
CA ARG A 113 -8.17 14.40 4.39
C ARG A 113 -7.97 12.91 4.63
N ALA A 114 -7.36 12.53 5.75
CA ALA A 114 -7.15 11.11 6.06
C ALA A 114 -8.48 10.34 6.12
N PHE A 115 -9.57 10.99 6.54
CA PHE A 115 -10.91 10.41 6.50
C PHE A 115 -11.39 10.06 5.08
N ASP A 116 -11.13 10.94 4.10
CA ASP A 116 -11.53 10.71 2.71
C ASP A 116 -10.67 9.62 2.08
N ALA A 117 -9.35 9.64 2.32
CA ALA A 117 -8.42 8.60 1.88
C ALA A 117 -8.79 7.22 2.47
N GLN A 118 -9.15 7.18 3.76
CA GLN A 118 -9.59 5.95 4.44
C GLN A 118 -10.91 5.42 3.86
N ALA A 119 -11.88 6.29 3.58
CA ALA A 119 -13.15 5.89 2.96
C ALA A 119 -12.92 5.35 1.53
N ARG A 120 -12.06 6.02 0.76
CA ARG A 120 -11.68 5.62 -0.60
C ARG A 120 -11.03 4.24 -0.63
N ILE A 121 -9.99 4.02 0.19
CA ILE A 121 -9.27 2.73 0.20
C ILE A 121 -10.17 1.58 0.70
N GLN A 122 -11.01 1.82 1.71
CA GLN A 122 -11.98 0.81 2.18
C GLN A 122 -12.95 0.40 1.08
N LYS A 123 -13.53 1.37 0.37
CA LYS A 123 -14.46 1.09 -0.73
C LYS A 123 -13.78 0.32 -1.87
N ALA A 124 -12.55 0.70 -2.21
CA ALA A 124 -11.77 0.03 -3.25
C ALA A 124 -11.50 -1.43 -2.90
N VAL A 125 -10.98 -1.70 -1.69
CA VAL A 125 -10.65 -3.06 -1.24
C VAL A 125 -11.90 -3.90 -1.04
N ALA A 126 -12.98 -3.35 -0.47
CA ALA A 126 -14.24 -4.07 -0.31
C ALA A 126 -14.82 -4.52 -1.66
N ARG A 127 -14.78 -3.65 -2.68
CA ARG A 127 -15.19 -4.01 -4.04
C ARG A 127 -14.32 -5.12 -4.62
N ILE A 128 -13.00 -4.95 -4.59
CA ILE A 128 -12.06 -5.92 -5.15
C ILE A 128 -12.19 -7.29 -4.45
N ALA A 129 -12.32 -7.30 -3.13
CA ALA A 129 -12.51 -8.52 -2.34
C ALA A 129 -13.89 -9.16 -2.58
N GLY A 130 -14.93 -8.36 -2.79
CA GLY A 130 -16.28 -8.85 -3.10
C GLY A 130 -16.38 -9.54 -4.47
N ASP A 131 -15.58 -9.08 -5.44
CA ASP A 131 -15.50 -9.68 -6.79
C ASP A 131 -14.47 -10.84 -6.87
N HIS A 132 -13.73 -11.10 -5.78
CA HIS A 132 -12.64 -12.09 -5.77
C HIS A 132 -13.15 -13.52 -5.56
N GLY A 133 -12.54 -14.46 -6.29
CA GLY A 133 -12.84 -15.89 -6.23
C GLY A 133 -11.94 -16.67 -5.27
N ASP A 134 -11.50 -17.85 -5.71
CA ASP A 134 -10.69 -18.75 -4.88
C ASP A 134 -9.24 -18.28 -4.67
N GLY A 135 -8.68 -18.67 -3.53
CA GLY A 135 -7.28 -18.41 -3.16
C GLY A 135 -7.03 -17.01 -2.59
N ASP A 136 -5.77 -16.68 -2.36
CA ASP A 136 -5.40 -15.42 -1.73
C ASP A 136 -5.46 -14.26 -2.74
N LEU A 137 -5.76 -13.07 -2.25
CA LEU A 137 -5.78 -11.82 -3.01
C LEU A 137 -4.59 -10.97 -2.58
N ALA A 138 -3.76 -10.52 -3.53
CA ALA A 138 -2.72 -9.55 -3.27
C ALA A 138 -3.14 -8.16 -3.77
N ILE A 139 -3.00 -7.14 -2.93
CA ILE A 139 -3.18 -5.74 -3.32
C ILE A 139 -1.87 -5.01 -3.06
N VAL A 140 -1.22 -4.53 -4.13
CA VAL A 140 0.04 -3.78 -4.06
C VAL A 140 -0.24 -2.28 -4.20
N ALA A 141 -0.04 -1.54 -3.12
CA ALA A 141 -0.39 -0.12 -3.00
C ALA A 141 0.66 0.62 -2.15
N HIS A 142 0.22 1.40 -1.17
CA HIS A 142 1.05 2.39 -0.47
C HIS A 142 0.93 2.33 1.05
N GLY A 143 1.85 3.00 1.73
CA GLY A 143 1.99 2.97 3.18
C GLY A 143 0.81 3.62 3.88
N ALA A 144 0.54 4.90 3.59
CA ALA A 144 -0.42 5.65 4.39
C ALA A 144 -1.84 5.10 4.19
N VAL A 145 -2.28 4.89 2.95
CA VAL A 145 -3.59 4.25 2.71
C VAL A 145 -3.68 2.81 3.23
N GLY A 146 -2.58 2.05 3.25
CA GLY A 146 -2.53 0.73 3.88
C GLY A 146 -2.73 0.80 5.40
N THR A 147 -2.13 1.79 6.04
CA THR A 147 -2.26 2.06 7.47
C THR A 147 -3.68 2.51 7.81
N LEU A 148 -4.24 3.42 7.01
CA LEU A 148 -5.64 3.87 7.15
C LEU A 148 -6.61 2.70 7.04
N LEU A 149 -6.42 1.82 6.06
CA LEU A 149 -7.22 0.61 5.90
C LEU A 149 -7.08 -0.33 7.09
N PHE A 150 -5.85 -0.59 7.54
CA PHE A 150 -5.59 -1.46 8.70
C PHE A 150 -6.26 -0.94 9.98
N CYS A 151 -6.22 0.38 10.24
CA CYS A 151 -6.93 1.01 11.35
C CYS A 151 -8.44 0.75 11.26
N ALA A 152 -9.05 0.99 10.09
CA ALA A 152 -10.48 0.81 9.88
C ALA A 152 -10.92 -0.65 10.10
N LEU A 153 -10.23 -1.60 9.49
CA LEU A 153 -10.51 -3.03 9.61
C LEU A 153 -10.28 -3.56 11.03
N SER A 154 -9.40 -2.91 11.80
CA SER A 154 -9.16 -3.22 13.21
C SER A 154 -10.18 -2.58 14.17
N GLY A 155 -11.12 -1.76 13.68
CA GLY A 155 -12.02 -0.98 14.52
C GLY A 155 -11.30 0.07 15.38
N LYS A 156 -10.12 0.52 14.94
CA LYS A 156 -9.28 1.49 15.66
C LYS A 156 -9.38 2.87 15.02
N PRO A 157 -9.22 3.96 15.80
CA PRO A 157 -9.07 5.31 15.24
C PRO A 157 -7.89 5.38 14.26
N ILE A 158 -7.96 6.33 13.31
CA ILE A 158 -6.81 6.69 12.47
C ILE A 158 -5.67 7.12 13.39
N ALA A 159 -4.51 6.48 13.25
CA ALA A 159 -3.33 6.79 14.05
C ALA A 159 -2.05 6.42 13.31
N ARG A 160 -1.04 7.30 13.38
CA ARG A 160 0.28 7.08 12.77
C ARG A 160 1.05 5.92 13.42
N SER A 161 0.71 5.55 14.66
CA SER A 161 1.34 4.42 15.34
C SER A 161 1.09 3.07 14.66
N GLY A 162 0.10 2.98 13.76
CA GLY A 162 -0.12 1.81 12.91
C GLY A 162 0.68 1.83 11.61
N ASP A 163 1.50 2.85 11.37
CA ASP A 163 2.21 3.01 10.10
C ASP A 163 3.37 2.04 9.94
N GLN A 164 3.68 1.70 8.69
CA GLN A 164 4.80 0.83 8.40
C GLN A 164 6.14 1.53 8.75
N PRO A 165 7.14 0.81 9.29
CA PRO A 165 8.40 1.44 9.70
C PRO A 165 9.24 2.03 8.55
N PHE A 166 9.10 1.46 7.34
CA PHE A 166 9.74 1.92 6.10
C PHE A 166 9.00 1.31 4.89
N GLN A 167 9.43 1.60 3.65
CA GLN A 167 8.77 1.08 2.44
C GLN A 167 8.93 -0.45 2.30
N GLY A 168 7.96 -1.13 1.70
CA GLY A 168 8.02 -2.58 1.42
C GLY A 168 7.67 -3.45 2.64
N HIS A 169 6.41 -3.40 3.05
CA HIS A 169 5.81 -4.27 4.05
C HIS A 169 4.52 -4.88 3.52
N TYR A 170 4.02 -5.91 4.18
CA TYR A 170 2.68 -6.42 3.97
C TYR A 170 1.97 -6.61 5.30
N TRP A 171 0.64 -6.61 5.29
CA TRP A 171 -0.18 -7.15 6.37
C TRP A 171 -1.24 -8.07 5.78
N MET A 172 -1.84 -8.91 6.63
CA MET A 172 -2.81 -9.92 6.20
C MET A 172 -4.17 -9.73 6.85
N ALA A 173 -5.24 -10.01 6.10
CA ALA A 173 -6.61 -10.08 6.62
C ALA A 173 -7.34 -11.31 6.06
N ALA A 174 -8.31 -11.84 6.82
CA ALA A 174 -9.10 -12.98 6.38
C ALA A 174 -10.06 -12.58 5.25
N LEU A 175 -10.27 -13.45 4.26
CA LEU A 175 -11.36 -13.29 3.29
C LEU A 175 -12.54 -14.21 3.61
N PRO A 176 -13.79 -13.77 3.39
CA PRO A 176 -14.19 -12.45 2.86
C PRO A 176 -14.37 -11.37 3.96
N THR A 177 -14.16 -11.69 5.24
CA THR A 177 -14.52 -10.80 6.36
C THR A 177 -13.64 -9.57 6.52
N LEU A 178 -12.46 -9.57 5.90
CA LEU A 178 -11.41 -8.55 6.01
C LEU A 178 -10.93 -8.27 7.44
N GLY A 179 -11.13 -9.23 8.36
CA GLY A 179 -10.59 -9.14 9.72
C GLY A 179 -9.06 -9.26 9.70
N PRO A 180 -8.28 -8.29 10.23
CA PRO A 180 -6.82 -8.37 10.25
C PRO A 180 -6.32 -9.60 11.01
N ILE A 181 -5.36 -10.31 10.42
CA ILE A 181 -4.71 -11.52 10.96
C ILE A 181 -3.31 -11.16 11.50
N GLU A 182 -2.57 -10.37 10.74
CA GLU A 182 -1.19 -9.99 11.02
C GLU A 182 -1.00 -8.51 10.69
N GLY A 183 -0.17 -7.82 11.47
CA GLY A 183 0.20 -6.42 11.22
C GLY A 183 1.28 -6.31 10.14
N TRP A 184 1.90 -5.12 10.05
CA TRP A 184 2.98 -4.88 9.09
C TRP A 184 4.20 -5.77 9.36
N THR A 185 4.53 -6.60 8.37
CA THR A 185 5.71 -7.46 8.31
C THR A 185 6.53 -7.09 7.07
N PRO A 186 7.86 -6.95 7.16
CA PRO A 186 8.68 -6.58 6.01
C PRO A 186 8.62 -7.66 4.93
N ILE A 187 8.49 -7.25 3.66
CA ILE A 187 8.47 -8.20 2.53
C ILE A 187 9.81 -8.94 2.38
N ALA A 188 10.89 -8.29 2.83
CA ALA A 188 12.25 -8.79 2.91
C ALA A 188 13.06 -7.87 3.83
N PRO A 189 14.19 -8.32 4.42
CA PRO A 189 15.09 -7.47 5.18
C PRO A 189 15.48 -6.20 4.41
N ARG A 190 15.66 -5.09 5.12
CA ARG A 190 16.25 -3.89 4.56
C ARG A 190 17.77 -4.07 4.59
N ILE A 191 18.39 -4.04 3.41
CA ILE A 191 19.85 -4.12 3.25
C ILE A 191 20.44 -2.73 3.45
#